data_AF-A0A0L0FNI9-F1
#
_entry.id   AF-A0A0L0FNI9-F1
#
_cell.length_a   1.000
_cell.length_b   1.000
_cell.length_c   1.000
_cell.angle_alpha   90.00
_cell.angle_beta   90.00
_cell.angle_gamma   90.00
#
_symmetry.space_group_name_H-M   'P 1'
#
loop_
_entity.id
_entity.type
_entity.pdbx_description
1 polymer ?
#
loop_
_entity_poly.entity_id
_entity_poly.type
_entity_poly.pdbx_seq_one_letter_code
_entity_poly.pdbx_strand_id
1 'polypeptide(L)'
;QLPHFHKNGFEVVAVWARTEVAAERVRQEHNIPFVSTDLDEVLMLKNVELVCVATPPFMSLEVCIKTIQTGKHVICEKPMATSAASARRMLSAAQYYPQLVSIVDHELRFVKVIAAMKAKMEEEYVGRILTIEANVCMASLVGGEYNWWCDQSLGGGALGALGSHMIDVLYYITGLKAVAVQGVLKTFVHHTSRINGYRHITADDYCNFQLKFPNDAHATILLNTHMPGKFVQDITIVGSKGRLLLRGQELWGYQKGMKKEELLHQERDKSVSLFVKGTDSMIRHLRRAFEKNLQELMHIFPTVLIATFNRIHRLNNERLNNERPNNERLNDERLNNQRLNTERPNNHHLNNERHQPLQPNAATFEDGLYTQKVSPTVDISYYDHSLNDFEVP
;
A
#
# COMPACT_ATOMS: atom_id res chain seq x y z
N GLN A 1 6.24 -8.51 -14.46
CA GLN A 1 7.19 -7.62 -13.76
C GLN A 1 8.59 -8.22 -13.61
N LEU A 2 8.75 -9.52 -13.29
CA LEU A 2 10.07 -10.17 -13.08
C LEU A 2 11.17 -9.84 -14.13
N PRO A 3 10.91 -9.90 -15.46
CA PRO A 3 11.93 -9.55 -16.44
C PRO A 3 12.45 -8.11 -16.31
N HIS A 4 11.58 -7.17 -15.90
CA HIS A 4 11.97 -5.78 -15.69
C HIS A 4 12.81 -5.60 -14.42
N PHE A 5 12.55 -6.36 -13.35
CA PHE A 5 13.40 -6.36 -12.16
C PHE A 5 14.81 -6.84 -12.51
N HIS A 6 14.95 -8.00 -13.15
CA HIS A 6 16.26 -8.53 -13.58
C HIS A 6 17.00 -7.57 -14.51
N LYS A 7 16.32 -7.05 -15.53
CA LYS A 7 16.90 -6.10 -16.50
C LYS A 7 17.44 -4.84 -15.83
N ASN A 8 16.82 -4.39 -14.74
CA ASN A 8 17.23 -3.18 -14.00
C ASN A 8 18.13 -3.51 -12.80
N GLY A 9 18.71 -4.71 -12.74
CA GLY A 9 19.75 -5.06 -11.75
C GLY A 9 19.22 -5.44 -10.37
N PHE A 10 17.93 -5.79 -10.24
CA PHE A 10 17.44 -6.44 -9.02
C PHE A 10 17.73 -7.94 -9.08
N GLU A 11 18.24 -8.46 -7.97
CA GLU A 11 18.30 -9.91 -7.72
C GLU A 11 16.95 -10.37 -7.18
N VAL A 12 16.25 -11.24 -7.91
CA VAL A 12 15.01 -11.85 -7.45
C VAL A 12 15.35 -13.17 -6.77
N VAL A 13 15.44 -13.13 -5.44
CA VAL A 13 15.89 -14.28 -4.64
C VAL A 13 14.77 -15.26 -4.31
N ALA A 14 13.52 -14.81 -4.32
CA ALA A 14 12.37 -15.60 -3.92
C ALA A 14 11.07 -15.22 -4.63
N VAL A 15 10.18 -16.20 -4.82
CA VAL A 15 8.79 -15.99 -5.27
C VAL A 15 7.83 -16.78 -4.40
N TRP A 16 6.77 -16.12 -3.94
CA TRP A 16 5.61 -16.80 -3.38
C TRP A 16 4.52 -16.91 -4.45
N ALA A 17 3.89 -18.08 -4.56
CA ALA A 17 2.72 -18.29 -5.42
C ALA A 17 1.68 -19.16 -4.71
N ARG A 18 0.39 -18.98 -5.04
CA ARG A 18 -0.71 -19.70 -4.35
C ARG A 18 -0.71 -21.22 -4.57
N THR A 19 -0.03 -21.72 -5.61
CA THR A 19 -0.03 -23.15 -5.95
C THR A 19 1.38 -23.59 -6.32
N GLU A 20 1.69 -24.84 -6.02
CA GLU A 20 2.98 -25.44 -6.32
C GLU A 20 3.29 -25.39 -7.81
N VAL A 21 2.28 -25.65 -8.65
CA VAL A 21 2.41 -25.58 -10.11
C VAL A 21 2.82 -24.18 -10.57
N ALA A 22 2.24 -23.13 -9.99
CA ALA A 22 2.59 -21.76 -10.35
C ALA A 22 3.99 -21.38 -9.85
N ALA A 23 4.33 -21.78 -8.62
CA ALA A 23 5.65 -21.57 -8.03
C ALA A 23 6.76 -22.24 -8.88
N GLU A 24 6.58 -23.52 -9.19
CA GLU A 24 7.52 -24.31 -9.98
C GLU A 24 7.67 -23.77 -11.40
N ARG A 25 6.58 -23.34 -12.03
CA ARG A 25 6.61 -22.71 -13.35
C ARG A 25 7.51 -21.46 -13.33
N VAL A 26 7.32 -20.57 -12.35
CA VAL A 26 8.13 -19.35 -12.22
C VAL A 26 9.60 -19.69 -11.97
N ARG A 27 9.87 -20.71 -11.15
CA ARG A 27 11.23 -21.21 -10.92
C ARG A 27 11.92 -21.60 -12.23
N GLN A 28 11.24 -22.38 -13.07
CA GLN A 28 11.79 -22.87 -14.34
C GLN A 28 11.95 -21.73 -15.37
N GLU A 29 10.96 -20.86 -15.51
CA GLU A 29 10.97 -19.80 -16.52
C GLU A 29 11.99 -18.68 -16.21
N HIS A 30 12.26 -18.43 -14.92
CA HIS A 30 13.05 -17.28 -14.48
C HIS A 30 14.28 -17.61 -13.63
N ASN A 31 14.57 -18.89 -13.39
CA ASN A 31 15.71 -19.36 -12.57
C ASN A 31 15.71 -18.75 -11.15
N ILE A 32 14.55 -18.71 -10.50
CA ILE A 32 14.42 -18.16 -9.14
C ILE A 32 14.97 -19.17 -8.11
N PRO A 33 15.89 -18.79 -7.21
CA PRO A 33 16.52 -19.72 -6.27
C PRO A 33 15.55 -20.35 -5.28
N PHE A 34 14.57 -19.58 -4.79
CA PHE A 34 13.61 -20.03 -3.80
C PHE A 34 12.18 -19.78 -4.27
N VAL A 35 11.33 -20.80 -4.24
CA VAL A 35 9.89 -20.64 -4.45
C VAL A 35 9.13 -21.33 -3.34
N SER A 36 8.03 -20.75 -2.90
CA SER A 36 7.18 -21.35 -1.87
C SER A 36 5.70 -21.06 -2.12
N THR A 37 4.86 -21.91 -1.55
CA THR A 37 3.41 -21.68 -1.44
C THR A 37 3.02 -21.03 -0.12
N ASP A 38 3.95 -20.95 0.84
CA ASP A 38 3.82 -20.22 2.09
C ASP A 38 4.48 -18.84 1.96
N LEU A 39 3.70 -17.79 2.24
CA LEU A 39 4.19 -16.43 2.24
C LEU A 39 5.23 -16.21 3.35
N ASP A 40 5.02 -16.81 4.52
CA ASP A 40 5.85 -16.56 5.69
C ASP A 40 7.27 -17.11 5.47
N GLU A 41 7.43 -18.23 4.75
CA GLU A 41 8.74 -18.74 4.36
C GLU A 41 9.54 -17.72 3.54
N VAL A 42 8.89 -17.05 2.57
CA VAL A 42 9.53 -16.01 1.76
C VAL A 42 9.86 -14.77 2.61
N LEU A 43 8.96 -14.37 3.51
CA LEU A 43 9.18 -13.22 4.39
C LEU A 43 10.24 -13.47 5.48
N MET A 44 10.51 -14.72 5.84
CA MET A 44 11.54 -15.06 6.83
C MET A 44 12.96 -15.11 6.23
N LEU A 45 13.10 -15.04 4.90
CA LEU A 45 14.40 -14.97 4.25
C LEU A 45 15.11 -13.65 4.58
N LYS A 46 16.34 -13.76 5.09
CA LYS A 46 17.18 -12.63 5.50
C LYS A 46 17.68 -11.79 4.34
N ASN A 47 17.83 -12.38 3.16
CA ASN A 47 18.29 -11.72 1.93
C ASN A 47 17.13 -11.08 1.13
N VAL A 48 15.90 -11.09 1.63
CA VAL A 48 14.77 -10.36 1.02
C VAL A 48 14.63 -9.01 1.70
N GLU A 49 14.95 -7.94 0.98
CA GLU A 49 14.86 -6.54 1.44
C GLU A 49 13.58 -5.84 0.98
N LEU A 50 13.10 -6.19 -0.22
CA LEU A 50 11.95 -5.59 -0.88
C LEU A 50 11.02 -6.68 -1.41
N VAL A 51 9.72 -6.52 -1.17
CA VAL A 51 8.67 -7.42 -1.67
C VAL A 51 7.76 -6.65 -2.64
N CYS A 52 7.60 -7.18 -3.85
CA CYS A 52 6.62 -6.70 -4.82
C CYS A 52 5.35 -7.54 -4.74
N VAL A 53 4.26 -6.96 -4.26
CA VAL A 53 2.96 -7.61 -4.07
C VAL A 53 2.13 -7.44 -5.34
N ALA A 54 2.13 -8.47 -6.19
CA ALA A 54 1.36 -8.54 -7.43
C ALA A 54 0.19 -9.55 -7.33
N THR A 55 -0.55 -9.50 -6.22
CA THR A 55 -1.71 -10.38 -5.97
C THR A 55 -3.02 -9.77 -6.44
N PRO A 56 -4.11 -10.56 -6.55
CA PRO A 56 -5.45 -10.00 -6.63
C PRO A 56 -5.74 -9.00 -5.49
N PRO A 57 -6.57 -7.96 -5.71
CA PRO A 57 -6.77 -6.87 -4.75
C PRO A 57 -7.34 -7.29 -3.39
N PHE A 58 -8.10 -8.38 -3.33
CA PHE A 58 -8.64 -8.88 -2.06
C PHE A 58 -7.57 -9.47 -1.13
N MET A 59 -6.39 -9.82 -1.65
CA MET A 59 -5.30 -10.42 -0.87
C MET A 59 -4.24 -9.39 -0.43
N SER A 60 -4.13 -8.27 -1.16
CA SER A 60 -3.02 -7.33 -1.01
C SER A 60 -2.90 -6.75 0.40
N LEU A 61 -4.01 -6.52 1.10
CA LEU A 61 -4.04 -5.99 2.47
C LEU A 61 -3.20 -6.86 3.43
N GLU A 62 -3.49 -8.15 3.47
CA GLU A 62 -2.83 -9.07 4.40
C GLU A 62 -1.34 -9.22 4.03
N VAL A 63 -1.06 -9.40 2.73
CA VAL A 63 0.30 -9.58 2.23
C VAL A 63 1.16 -8.36 2.52
N CYS A 64 0.66 -7.15 2.27
CA CYS A 64 1.39 -5.92 2.53
C CYS A 64 1.63 -5.69 4.02
N ILE A 65 0.61 -5.89 4.87
CA ILE A 65 0.77 -5.71 6.33
C ILE A 65 1.80 -6.69 6.88
N LYS A 66 1.73 -7.98 6.51
CA LYS A 66 2.73 -8.98 6.93
C LYS A 66 4.14 -8.63 6.45
N THR A 67 4.27 -8.19 5.20
CA THR A 67 5.55 -7.73 4.64
C THR A 67 6.15 -6.58 5.47
N ILE A 68 5.35 -5.55 5.75
CA ILE A 68 5.80 -4.40 6.53
C ILE A 68 6.18 -4.82 7.97
N GLN A 69 5.37 -5.66 8.61
CA GLN A 69 5.60 -6.16 9.97
C GLN A 69 6.87 -7.02 10.09
N THR A 70 7.30 -7.68 9.00
CA THR A 70 8.57 -8.42 8.95
C THR A 70 9.78 -7.55 8.66
N GLY A 71 9.62 -6.21 8.62
CA GLY A 71 10.72 -5.28 8.47
C GLY A 71 11.18 -5.10 7.02
N LYS A 72 10.33 -5.39 6.03
CA LYS A 72 10.70 -5.33 4.60
C LYS A 72 10.04 -4.16 3.88
N HIS A 73 10.73 -3.62 2.88
CA HIS A 73 10.15 -2.68 1.95
C HIS A 73 9.03 -3.33 1.13
N VAL A 74 8.03 -2.55 0.74
CA VAL A 74 6.88 -3.07 -0.04
C VAL A 74 6.57 -2.18 -1.24
N ILE A 75 6.35 -2.82 -2.38
CA ILE A 75 5.67 -2.24 -3.54
C ILE A 75 4.38 -3.02 -3.72
N CYS A 76 3.23 -2.35 -3.68
CA CYS A 76 1.93 -2.98 -3.90
C CYS A 76 1.39 -2.60 -5.26
N GLU A 77 1.05 -3.58 -6.10
CA GLU A 77 0.32 -3.35 -7.33
C GLU A 77 -1.02 -2.65 -7.09
N LYS A 78 -1.48 -1.94 -8.11
CA LYS A 78 -2.80 -1.29 -8.09
C LYS A 78 -3.87 -2.20 -8.73
N PRO A 79 -5.14 -2.12 -8.31
CA PRO A 79 -5.61 -1.39 -7.14
C PRO A 79 -5.15 -2.06 -5.83
N MET A 80 -4.58 -1.26 -4.93
CA MET A 80 -3.90 -1.76 -3.74
C MET A 80 -4.83 -2.41 -2.71
N ALA A 81 -6.15 -2.22 -2.80
CA ALA A 81 -7.13 -2.73 -1.85
C ALA A 81 -8.54 -2.74 -2.45
N THR A 82 -9.45 -3.54 -1.87
CA THR A 82 -10.87 -3.61 -2.25
C THR A 82 -11.74 -2.53 -1.63
N SER A 83 -11.25 -1.80 -0.62
CA SER A 83 -12.00 -0.73 0.05
C SER A 83 -11.09 0.36 0.61
N ALA A 84 -11.66 1.55 0.80
CA ALA A 84 -10.96 2.66 1.45
C ALA A 84 -10.56 2.34 2.91
N ALA A 85 -11.35 1.53 3.62
CA ALA A 85 -11.04 1.10 4.97
C ALA A 85 -9.80 0.19 4.97
N SER A 86 -9.72 -0.77 4.05
CA SER A 86 -8.54 -1.62 3.85
C SER A 86 -7.31 -0.79 3.47
N ALA A 87 -7.45 0.16 2.55
CA ALA A 87 -6.35 1.05 2.17
C ALA A 87 -5.84 1.90 3.35
N ARG A 88 -6.73 2.40 4.22
CA ARG A 88 -6.34 3.12 5.45
C ARG A 88 -5.58 2.24 6.44
N ARG A 89 -5.93 0.95 6.55
CA ARG A 89 -5.17 0.00 7.38
C ARG A 89 -3.76 -0.22 6.84
N MET A 90 -3.61 -0.34 5.51
CA MET A 90 -2.29 -0.44 4.87
C MET A 90 -1.46 0.82 5.11
N LEU A 91 -2.08 2.00 4.97
CA LEU A 91 -1.43 3.29 5.24
C LEU A 91 -0.97 3.38 6.70
N SER A 92 -1.81 2.97 7.65
CA SER A 92 -1.47 2.98 9.07
C SER A 92 -0.28 2.06 9.37
N ALA A 93 -0.22 0.88 8.76
CA ALA A 93 0.92 -0.02 8.89
C ALA A 93 2.20 0.60 8.30
N ALA A 94 2.13 1.21 7.11
CA ALA A 94 3.27 1.88 6.50
C ALA A 94 3.78 3.06 7.36
N GLN A 95 2.87 3.86 7.92
CA GLN A 95 3.23 4.98 8.79
C GLN A 95 3.83 4.55 10.13
N TYR A 96 3.44 3.37 10.64
CA TYR A 96 4.03 2.81 11.85
C TYR A 96 5.51 2.40 11.66
N TYR A 97 5.91 2.07 10.43
CA TYR A 97 7.29 1.73 10.07
C TYR A 97 7.87 2.72 9.04
N PRO A 98 8.09 4.00 9.41
CA PRO A 98 8.45 5.06 8.46
C PRO A 98 9.82 4.87 7.80
N GLN A 99 10.69 4.04 8.38
CA GLN A 99 11.97 3.65 7.78
C GLN A 99 11.81 2.69 6.58
N LEU A 100 10.66 2.04 6.44
CA LEU A 100 10.37 1.13 5.35
C LEU A 100 9.67 1.87 4.21
N VAL A 101 10.36 1.98 3.07
CA VAL A 101 9.76 2.36 1.79
C VAL A 101 8.52 1.48 1.51
N SER A 102 7.36 2.14 1.43
CA SER A 102 6.07 1.54 1.11
C SER A 102 5.43 2.32 -0.03
N ILE A 103 5.29 1.70 -1.20
CA ILE A 103 4.89 2.36 -2.44
C ILE A 103 3.73 1.61 -3.08
N VAL A 104 2.79 2.35 -3.67
CA VAL A 104 1.79 1.81 -4.60
C VAL A 104 2.32 1.93 -6.03
N ASP A 105 2.23 0.86 -6.81
CA ASP A 105 2.68 0.79 -8.19
C ASP A 105 1.78 1.62 -9.13
N HIS A 106 1.99 2.93 -9.11
CA HIS A 106 1.41 3.87 -10.06
C HIS A 106 2.41 4.14 -11.19
N GLU A 107 2.69 3.11 -11.97
CA GLU A 107 3.67 3.06 -13.04
C GLU A 107 3.49 4.15 -14.11
N LEU A 108 2.24 4.58 -14.36
CA LEU A 108 1.96 5.62 -15.35
C LEU A 108 2.59 6.99 -15.02
N ARG A 109 2.88 7.27 -13.75
CA ARG A 109 3.61 8.50 -13.35
C ARG A 109 5.02 8.56 -13.94
N PHE A 110 5.59 7.41 -14.30
CA PHE A 110 6.96 7.26 -14.81
C PHE A 110 7.04 7.20 -16.35
N VAL A 111 5.90 7.30 -17.03
CA VAL A 111 5.80 7.41 -18.47
C VAL A 111 6.25 8.81 -18.90
N LYS A 112 7.10 8.91 -19.93
CA LYS A 112 7.72 10.19 -20.31
C LYS A 112 6.72 11.21 -20.82
N VAL A 113 5.72 10.79 -21.60
CA VAL A 113 4.67 11.69 -22.08
C VAL A 113 3.79 12.23 -20.94
N ILE A 114 3.52 11.42 -19.90
CA ILE A 114 2.80 11.85 -18.69
C ILE A 114 3.65 12.81 -17.87
N ALA A 115 4.94 12.50 -17.67
CA ALA A 115 5.88 13.39 -17.00
C ALA A 115 6.07 14.72 -17.76
N ALA A 116 6.07 14.70 -19.09
CA ALA A 116 6.13 15.91 -19.92
C ALA A 116 4.87 16.75 -19.78
N MET A 117 3.69 16.13 -19.70
CA MET A 117 2.43 16.84 -19.45
C MET A 117 2.45 17.51 -18.07
N LYS A 118 2.92 16.80 -17.03
CA LYS A 118 3.13 17.38 -15.70
C LYS A 118 4.10 18.57 -15.74
N ALA A 119 5.24 18.45 -16.41
CA ALA A 119 6.20 19.55 -16.54
C ALA A 119 5.55 20.80 -17.18
N LYS A 120 4.72 20.62 -18.21
CA LYS A 120 3.97 21.72 -18.82
C LYS A 120 2.92 22.34 -17.88
N MET A 121 2.30 21.55 -17.02
CA MET A 121 1.42 22.07 -15.97
C MET A 121 2.20 22.90 -14.95
N GLU A 122 3.39 22.46 -14.54
CA GLU A 122 4.28 23.18 -13.62
C GLU A 122 4.83 24.48 -14.23
N GLU A 123 4.99 24.54 -15.55
CA GLU A 123 5.31 25.76 -16.31
C GLU A 123 4.09 26.71 -16.49
N GLU A 124 2.95 26.42 -15.84
CA GLU A 124 1.68 27.14 -16.00
C GLU A 124 1.19 27.25 -17.46
N TYR A 125 1.52 26.28 -18.33
CA TYR A 125 1.24 26.36 -19.77
C TYR A 125 -0.24 26.65 -20.08
N VAL A 126 -1.16 26.07 -19.30
CA VAL A 126 -2.61 26.28 -19.44
C VAL A 126 -3.18 27.33 -18.48
N GLY A 127 -2.39 27.88 -17.55
CA GLY A 127 -2.86 28.77 -16.49
C GLY A 127 -3.81 28.07 -15.50
N ARG A 128 -4.87 28.78 -15.07
CA ARG A 128 -5.86 28.21 -14.14
C ARG A 128 -6.67 27.12 -14.85
N ILE A 129 -6.65 25.90 -14.31
CA ILE A 129 -7.42 24.75 -14.83
C ILE A 129 -8.92 25.08 -14.75
N LEU A 130 -9.66 24.78 -15.83
CA LEU A 130 -11.10 24.93 -15.93
C LEU A 130 -11.78 23.57 -16.05
N THR A 131 -11.37 22.77 -17.04
CA THR A 131 -11.94 21.44 -17.29
C THR A 131 -10.86 20.41 -17.58
N ILE A 132 -11.17 19.17 -17.21
CA ILE A 132 -10.37 17.99 -17.51
C ILE A 132 -11.30 16.94 -18.11
N GLU A 133 -10.87 16.30 -19.18
CA GLU A 133 -11.57 15.16 -19.79
C GLU A 133 -10.58 14.02 -19.90
N ALA A 134 -10.90 12.86 -19.34
CA ALA A 134 -10.07 11.66 -19.44
C ALA A 134 -10.91 10.48 -19.94
N ASN A 135 -10.45 9.83 -21.00
CA ASN A 135 -11.16 8.70 -21.61
C ASN A 135 -10.21 7.50 -21.68
N VAL A 136 -10.63 6.38 -21.09
CA VAL A 136 -9.96 5.09 -21.22
C VAL A 136 -10.95 4.09 -21.79
N CYS A 137 -10.75 3.74 -23.05
CA CYS A 137 -11.67 2.88 -23.78
C CYS A 137 -10.92 1.68 -24.39
N MET A 138 -11.47 0.49 -24.18
CA MET A 138 -10.91 -0.77 -24.68
C MET A 138 -11.97 -1.84 -24.87
N ALA A 139 -11.54 -2.98 -25.40
CA ALA A 139 -12.32 -4.20 -25.37
C ALA A 139 -12.47 -4.74 -23.93
N SER A 140 -13.33 -5.75 -23.77
CA SER A 140 -13.68 -6.30 -22.46
C SER A 140 -12.46 -6.74 -21.66
N LEU A 141 -12.46 -6.38 -20.37
CA LEU A 141 -11.50 -6.91 -19.39
C LEU A 141 -11.87 -8.32 -18.94
N VAL A 142 -13.11 -8.74 -19.16
CA VAL A 142 -13.58 -10.08 -18.79
C VAL A 142 -13.03 -11.09 -19.81
N GLY A 143 -12.22 -12.01 -19.30
CA GLY A 143 -11.63 -13.10 -20.08
C GLY A 143 -12.61 -14.24 -20.38
N GLY A 144 -12.05 -15.34 -20.88
CA GLY A 144 -12.83 -16.52 -21.24
C GLY A 144 -13.28 -17.38 -20.05
N GLU A 145 -12.78 -17.15 -18.84
CA GLU A 145 -13.10 -17.93 -17.65
C GLU A 145 -13.43 -17.01 -16.47
N TYR A 146 -14.33 -17.46 -15.60
CA TYR A 146 -14.68 -16.70 -14.39
C TYR A 146 -13.51 -16.69 -13.40
N ASN A 147 -13.10 -15.49 -12.99
CA ASN A 147 -12.06 -15.28 -11.99
C ASN A 147 -12.36 -13.99 -11.20
N TRP A 148 -11.41 -13.54 -10.37
CA TRP A 148 -11.58 -12.36 -9.53
C TRP A 148 -11.91 -11.07 -10.31
N TRP A 149 -11.51 -10.94 -11.59
CA TRP A 149 -11.85 -9.79 -12.42
C TRP A 149 -13.36 -9.67 -12.66
N CYS A 150 -14.09 -10.77 -12.56
CA CYS A 150 -15.55 -10.82 -12.78
C CYS A 150 -16.34 -10.42 -11.54
N ASP A 151 -15.68 -10.29 -10.38
CA ASP A 151 -16.33 -10.16 -9.08
C ASP A 151 -15.98 -8.84 -8.40
N GLN A 152 -16.99 -8.00 -8.19
CA GLN A 152 -16.80 -6.70 -7.54
C GLN A 152 -16.25 -6.85 -6.11
N SER A 153 -16.68 -7.86 -5.37
CA SER A 153 -16.27 -8.07 -3.97
C SER A 153 -14.80 -8.47 -3.86
N LEU A 154 -14.24 -9.05 -4.92
CA LEU A 154 -12.83 -9.45 -5.02
C LEU A 154 -11.94 -8.34 -5.60
N GLY A 155 -12.51 -7.17 -5.90
CA GLY A 155 -11.81 -6.02 -6.48
C GLY A 155 -11.70 -6.06 -8.01
N GLY A 156 -12.54 -6.86 -8.68
CA GLY A 156 -12.71 -6.79 -10.13
C GLY A 156 -13.39 -5.50 -10.58
N GLY A 157 -13.38 -5.27 -11.89
CA GLY A 157 -14.10 -4.17 -12.54
C GLY A 157 -13.23 -3.05 -13.09
N ALA A 158 -13.78 -2.30 -14.02
CA ALA A 158 -13.10 -1.24 -14.77
C ALA A 158 -12.70 -0.06 -13.86
N LEU A 159 -13.49 0.29 -12.85
CA LEU A 159 -13.19 1.37 -11.90
C LEU A 159 -11.90 1.08 -11.13
N GLY A 160 -11.76 -0.13 -10.57
CA GLY A 160 -10.53 -0.53 -9.88
C GLY A 160 -9.34 -0.67 -10.83
N ALA A 161 -9.56 -1.23 -12.02
CA ALA A 161 -8.50 -1.52 -12.99
C ALA A 161 -7.93 -0.28 -13.69
N LEU A 162 -8.82 0.59 -14.16
CA LEU A 162 -8.54 1.73 -15.03
C LEU A 162 -8.75 3.06 -14.30
N GLY A 163 -9.76 3.13 -13.43
CA GLY A 163 -10.07 4.34 -12.67
C GLY A 163 -8.97 4.70 -11.68
N SER A 164 -8.33 3.70 -11.04
CA SER A 164 -7.18 3.94 -10.16
C SER A 164 -6.03 4.64 -10.90
N HIS A 165 -5.77 4.28 -12.16
CA HIS A 165 -4.78 4.96 -12.99
C HIS A 165 -5.19 6.39 -13.30
N MET A 166 -6.44 6.62 -13.71
CA MET A 166 -6.88 7.96 -14.12
C MET A 166 -6.94 8.92 -12.93
N ILE A 167 -7.46 8.47 -11.78
CA ILE A 167 -7.48 9.28 -10.56
C ILE A 167 -6.05 9.63 -10.14
N ASP A 168 -5.14 8.66 -10.17
CA ASP A 168 -3.74 8.87 -9.84
C ASP A 168 -3.03 9.84 -10.79
N VAL A 169 -3.13 9.61 -12.10
CA VAL A 169 -2.46 10.43 -13.12
C VAL A 169 -2.98 11.86 -13.10
N LEU A 170 -4.29 12.07 -12.95
CA LEU A 170 -4.85 13.41 -12.85
C LEU A 170 -4.36 14.13 -11.60
N TYR A 171 -4.31 13.44 -10.45
CA TYR A 171 -3.72 14.00 -9.24
C TYR A 171 -2.24 14.32 -9.43
N TYR A 172 -1.46 13.43 -10.04
CA TYR A 172 -0.03 13.62 -10.27
C TYR A 172 0.28 14.80 -11.20
N ILE A 173 -0.49 14.95 -12.29
CA ILE A 173 -0.30 16.01 -13.29
C ILE A 173 -0.74 17.37 -12.74
N THR A 174 -1.85 17.42 -11.99
CA THR A 174 -2.50 18.69 -11.61
C THR A 174 -2.24 19.14 -10.18
N GLY A 175 -1.88 18.20 -9.29
CA GLY A 175 -1.84 18.42 -7.85
C GLY A 175 -3.20 18.60 -7.18
N LEU A 176 -4.31 18.52 -7.93
CA LEU A 176 -5.66 18.80 -7.41
C LEU A 176 -6.26 17.57 -6.73
N LYS A 177 -6.70 17.75 -5.48
CA LYS A 177 -7.49 16.75 -4.75
C LYS A 177 -8.98 17.02 -4.97
N ALA A 178 -9.72 16.01 -5.43
CA ALA A 178 -11.17 16.14 -5.59
C ALA A 178 -11.85 16.33 -4.23
N VAL A 179 -12.85 17.20 -4.18
CA VAL A 179 -13.67 17.49 -3.00
C VAL A 179 -15.07 16.88 -3.07
N ALA A 180 -15.52 16.54 -4.27
CA ALA A 180 -16.77 15.81 -4.48
C ALA A 180 -16.68 14.96 -5.75
N VAL A 181 -17.49 13.90 -5.79
CA VAL A 181 -17.63 13.00 -6.93
C VAL A 181 -19.10 12.68 -7.17
N GLN A 182 -19.49 12.58 -8.43
CA GLN A 182 -20.77 12.01 -8.85
C GLN A 182 -20.56 11.15 -10.09
N GLY A 183 -21.35 10.10 -10.27
CA GLY A 183 -21.16 9.25 -11.44
C GLY A 183 -22.08 8.05 -11.49
N VAL A 184 -21.88 7.25 -12.53
CA VAL A 184 -22.60 6.02 -12.80
C VAL A 184 -21.60 4.89 -12.95
N LEU A 185 -21.89 3.79 -12.27
CA LEU A 185 -21.18 2.52 -12.39
C LEU A 185 -22.15 1.47 -12.95
N LYS A 186 -21.74 0.73 -13.98
CA LYS A 186 -22.58 -0.30 -14.60
C LYS A 186 -21.78 -1.56 -14.91
N THR A 187 -22.49 -2.67 -14.77
CA THR A 187 -22.15 -3.95 -15.39
C THR A 187 -23.17 -4.16 -16.50
N PHE A 188 -22.75 -4.06 -17.75
CA PHE A 188 -23.62 -4.37 -18.90
C PHE A 188 -23.57 -5.86 -19.24
N VAL A 189 -22.42 -6.51 -19.04
CA VAL A 189 -22.20 -7.92 -19.34
C VAL A 189 -22.22 -8.73 -18.04
N HIS A 190 -23.37 -9.32 -17.75
CA HIS A 190 -23.54 -10.23 -16.61
C HIS A 190 -23.15 -11.68 -16.91
N HIS A 191 -23.11 -12.04 -18.20
CA HIS A 191 -22.81 -13.39 -18.70
C HIS A 191 -22.07 -13.33 -20.03
N THR A 192 -21.26 -14.35 -20.30
CA THR A 192 -20.64 -14.60 -21.60
C THR A 192 -20.96 -16.02 -22.07
N SER A 193 -20.57 -16.38 -23.30
CA SER A 193 -20.70 -17.76 -23.78
C SER A 193 -19.98 -18.78 -22.90
N ARG A 194 -18.91 -18.36 -22.21
CA ARG A 194 -18.11 -19.21 -21.31
C ARG A 194 -18.39 -18.98 -19.82
N ILE A 195 -19.03 -17.86 -19.47
CA ILE A 195 -19.41 -17.50 -18.10
C ILE A 195 -20.93 -17.40 -18.05
N ASN A 196 -21.59 -18.52 -17.76
CA ASN A 196 -23.04 -18.64 -17.77
C ASN A 196 -23.54 -19.50 -16.59
N GLY A 197 -24.86 -19.69 -16.51
CA GLY A 197 -25.49 -20.40 -15.41
C GLY A 197 -25.38 -19.61 -14.10
N TYR A 198 -24.95 -20.28 -13.03
CA TYR A 198 -24.88 -19.71 -11.67
C TYR A 198 -23.74 -18.71 -11.45
N ARG A 199 -22.79 -18.59 -12.39
CA ARG A 199 -21.68 -17.62 -12.29
C ARG A 199 -22.09 -16.33 -12.99
N HIS A 200 -22.34 -15.30 -12.20
CA HIS A 200 -22.75 -13.97 -12.65
C HIS A 200 -21.59 -12.98 -12.51
N ILE A 201 -21.30 -12.23 -13.56
CA ILE A 201 -20.35 -11.11 -13.48
C ILE A 201 -21.04 -9.98 -12.73
N THR A 202 -20.40 -9.56 -11.64
CA THR A 202 -20.84 -8.45 -10.77
C THR A 202 -19.92 -7.24 -10.88
N ALA A 203 -18.69 -7.44 -11.36
CA ALA A 203 -17.74 -6.38 -11.62
C ALA A 203 -18.26 -5.40 -12.69
N ASP A 204 -17.94 -4.12 -12.53
CA ASP A 204 -18.32 -3.09 -13.50
C ASP A 204 -17.49 -3.17 -14.78
N ASP A 205 -18.10 -2.88 -15.91
CA ASP A 205 -17.47 -2.82 -17.24
C ASP A 205 -17.67 -1.45 -17.92
N TYR A 206 -18.34 -0.55 -17.21
CA TYR A 206 -18.53 0.85 -17.61
C TYR A 206 -18.60 1.74 -16.38
N CYS A 207 -17.83 2.83 -16.43
CA CYS A 207 -17.85 3.88 -15.42
C CYS A 207 -17.79 5.25 -16.10
N ASN A 208 -18.68 6.15 -15.70
CA ASN A 208 -18.61 7.56 -16.07
C ASN A 208 -18.82 8.40 -14.81
N PHE A 209 -17.81 9.18 -14.43
CA PHE A 209 -17.86 9.98 -13.22
C PHE A 209 -17.21 11.35 -13.41
N GLN A 210 -17.65 12.27 -12.57
CA GLN A 210 -17.20 13.65 -12.54
C GLN A 210 -16.60 13.96 -11.18
N LEU A 211 -15.50 14.72 -11.19
CA LEU A 211 -14.84 15.20 -9.98
C LEU A 211 -14.94 16.71 -9.93
N LYS A 212 -15.31 17.25 -8.76
CA LYS A 212 -15.20 18.67 -8.44
C LYS A 212 -13.90 18.92 -7.66
N PHE A 213 -13.16 19.96 -8.03
CA PHE A 213 -11.95 20.41 -7.32
C PHE A 213 -12.19 21.73 -6.56
N PRO A 214 -11.32 22.13 -5.61
CA PRO A 214 -11.49 23.34 -4.80
C PRO A 214 -11.62 24.65 -5.60
N ASN A 215 -11.02 24.74 -6.79
CA ASN A 215 -11.00 25.95 -7.62
C ASN A 215 -12.14 26.01 -8.66
N ASP A 216 -13.25 25.31 -8.40
CA ASP A 216 -14.36 25.08 -9.34
C ASP A 216 -13.96 24.45 -10.69
N ALA A 217 -12.75 23.92 -10.79
CA ALA A 217 -12.37 23.05 -11.89
C ALA A 217 -13.15 21.74 -11.80
N HIS A 218 -13.50 21.19 -12.97
CA HIS A 218 -14.23 19.92 -13.07
C HIS A 218 -13.48 18.94 -13.95
N ALA A 219 -13.46 17.66 -13.56
CA ALA A 219 -13.04 16.57 -14.43
C ALA A 219 -14.22 15.68 -14.80
N THR A 220 -14.25 15.18 -16.04
CA THR A 220 -15.11 14.08 -16.47
C THR A 220 -14.22 12.92 -16.90
N ILE A 221 -14.47 11.74 -16.34
CA ILE A 221 -13.71 10.53 -16.60
C ILE A 221 -14.66 9.45 -17.13
N LEU A 222 -14.35 8.92 -18.31
CA LEU A 222 -15.04 7.78 -18.93
C LEU A 222 -14.12 6.57 -18.98
N LEU A 223 -14.57 5.47 -18.41
CA LEU A 223 -13.95 4.15 -18.50
C LEU A 223 -14.94 3.23 -19.22
N ASN A 224 -14.58 2.75 -20.40
CA ASN A 224 -15.48 1.95 -21.23
C ASN A 224 -14.77 0.70 -21.75
N THR A 225 -15.16 -0.48 -21.28
CA THR A 225 -14.58 -1.75 -21.74
C THR A 225 -15.43 -2.45 -22.82
N HIS A 226 -16.31 -1.71 -23.51
CA HIS A 226 -17.15 -2.20 -24.61
C HIS A 226 -16.72 -1.65 -25.97
N MET A 227 -15.56 -1.01 -26.06
CA MET A 227 -15.11 -0.40 -27.30
C MET A 227 -14.19 -1.35 -28.09
N PRO A 228 -14.66 -1.98 -29.17
CA PRO A 228 -13.83 -2.84 -29.98
C PRO A 228 -12.74 -2.02 -30.70
N GLY A 229 -11.61 -2.68 -30.99
CA GLY A 229 -10.51 -2.09 -31.74
C GLY A 229 -9.42 -1.52 -30.85
N LYS A 230 -8.91 -0.34 -31.24
CA LYS A 230 -7.70 0.22 -30.64
C LYS A 230 -7.97 0.73 -29.22
N PHE A 231 -7.08 0.40 -28.29
CA PHE A 231 -7.01 1.03 -26.98
C PHE A 231 -6.90 2.55 -27.11
N VAL A 232 -7.77 3.27 -26.42
CA VAL A 232 -7.75 4.73 -26.30
C VAL A 232 -7.47 5.09 -24.86
N GLN A 233 -6.49 5.98 -24.66
CA GLN A 233 -6.21 6.61 -23.38
C GLN A 233 -5.82 8.05 -23.68
N ASP A 234 -6.79 8.94 -23.49
CA ASP A 234 -6.65 10.34 -23.83
C ASP A 234 -6.96 11.20 -22.61
N ILE A 235 -6.21 12.30 -22.45
CA ILE A 235 -6.40 13.28 -21.38
C ILE A 235 -6.35 14.66 -22.01
N THR A 236 -7.42 15.43 -21.85
CA THR A 236 -7.46 16.84 -22.24
C THR A 236 -7.58 17.70 -20.99
N ILE A 237 -6.69 18.67 -20.83
CA ILE A 237 -6.75 19.68 -19.77
C ILE A 237 -6.89 21.05 -20.43
N VAL A 238 -7.96 21.76 -20.09
CA VAL A 238 -8.22 23.12 -20.56
C VAL A 238 -8.09 24.08 -19.39
N GLY A 239 -7.34 25.15 -19.59
CA GLY A 239 -7.19 26.23 -18.63
C GLY A 239 -7.37 27.61 -19.25
N SER A 240 -7.16 28.64 -18.45
CA SER A 240 -7.36 30.04 -18.83
C SER A 240 -6.41 30.55 -19.92
N LYS A 241 -5.23 29.94 -20.10
CA LYS A 241 -4.19 30.37 -21.07
C LYS A 241 -4.11 29.46 -22.31
N GLY A 242 -4.64 28.25 -22.23
CA GLY A 242 -4.49 27.24 -23.28
C GLY A 242 -5.03 25.86 -22.90
N ARG A 243 -4.63 24.85 -23.66
CA ARG A 243 -4.97 23.44 -23.42
C ARG A 243 -3.80 22.51 -23.71
N LEU A 244 -3.77 21.38 -23.01
CA LEU A 244 -2.88 20.24 -23.25
C LEU A 244 -3.72 19.02 -23.59
N LEU A 245 -3.28 18.24 -24.58
CA LEU A 245 -3.98 17.05 -25.05
C LEU A 245 -3.00 15.89 -25.15
N LEU A 246 -3.16 14.92 -24.26
CA LEU A 246 -2.57 13.60 -24.39
C LEU A 246 -3.47 12.77 -25.31
N ARG A 247 -2.97 12.36 -26.47
CA ARG A 247 -3.67 11.46 -27.39
C ARG A 247 -2.83 10.23 -27.64
N GLY A 248 -3.20 9.10 -27.05
CA GLY A 248 -2.39 7.89 -27.02
C GLY A 248 -1.00 8.11 -26.42
N GLN A 249 0.03 8.26 -27.26
CA GLN A 249 1.43 8.42 -26.82
C GLN A 249 2.06 9.75 -27.25
N GLU A 250 1.21 10.74 -27.55
CA GLU A 250 1.59 12.08 -27.99
C GLU A 250 0.99 13.12 -27.06
N LEU A 251 1.78 14.16 -26.75
CA LEU A 251 1.34 15.34 -26.02
C LEU A 251 1.30 16.52 -26.97
N TRP A 252 0.12 17.09 -27.12
CA TRP A 252 -0.13 18.28 -27.91
C TRP A 252 -0.46 19.47 -27.01
N GLY A 253 -0.14 20.68 -27.46
CA GLY A 253 -0.41 21.92 -26.76
C GLY A 253 -1.04 22.96 -27.68
N TYR A 254 -1.82 23.86 -27.08
CA TYR A 254 -2.34 25.04 -27.74
C TYR A 254 -2.49 26.17 -26.73
N GLN A 255 -1.91 27.34 -27.02
CA GLN A 255 -2.09 28.56 -26.26
C GLN A 255 -2.84 29.62 -27.07
N LYS A 256 -3.48 30.55 -26.36
CA LYS A 256 -4.20 31.67 -26.98
C LYS A 256 -3.27 32.44 -27.93
N GLY A 257 -3.72 32.65 -29.17
CA GLY A 257 -2.96 33.34 -30.21
C GLY A 257 -2.18 32.40 -31.15
N MET A 258 -2.08 31.11 -30.83
CA MET A 258 -1.53 30.12 -31.76
C MET A 258 -2.51 29.83 -32.91
N LYS A 259 -1.96 29.57 -34.11
CA LYS A 259 -2.76 29.22 -35.29
C LYS A 259 -3.17 27.74 -35.34
N LYS A 260 -2.43 26.85 -34.68
CA LYS A 260 -2.64 25.39 -34.66
C LYS A 260 -2.08 24.77 -33.39
N GLU A 261 -2.47 23.53 -33.11
CA GLU A 261 -1.86 22.69 -32.08
C GLU A 261 -0.39 22.42 -32.40
N GLU A 262 0.44 22.35 -31.37
CA GLU A 262 1.86 22.02 -31.42
C GLU A 262 2.11 20.66 -30.75
N LEU A 263 2.94 19.82 -31.36
CA LEU A 263 3.40 18.58 -30.74
C LEU A 263 4.52 18.91 -29.74
N LEU A 264 4.24 18.76 -28.45
CA LEU A 264 5.18 19.08 -27.37
C LEU A 264 6.06 17.89 -26.98
N HIS A 265 5.51 16.68 -27.03
CA HIS A 265 6.23 15.46 -26.73
C HIS A 265 5.64 14.26 -27.46
N GLN A 266 6.48 13.27 -27.74
CA GLN A 266 6.06 11.99 -28.29
C GLN A 266 6.96 10.88 -27.77
N GLU A 267 6.35 9.76 -27.41
CA GLU A 267 7.09 8.55 -27.07
C GLU A 267 7.85 7.99 -28.29
N ARG A 268 9.12 7.63 -28.09
CA ARG A 268 10.00 7.18 -29.19
C ARG A 268 9.53 5.89 -29.85
N ASP A 269 9.12 4.92 -29.05
CA ASP A 269 8.65 3.61 -29.53
C ASP A 269 7.17 3.43 -29.22
N LYS A 270 6.29 3.65 -30.20
CA LYS A 270 4.85 3.55 -30.02
C LYS A 270 4.32 2.11 -30.01
N SER A 271 5.16 1.11 -30.31
CA SER A 271 4.73 -0.30 -30.31
C SER A 271 4.58 -0.86 -28.89
N VAL A 272 5.34 -0.30 -27.94
CA VAL A 272 5.30 -0.70 -26.54
C VAL A 272 4.20 0.08 -25.82
N SER A 273 3.39 -0.61 -25.02
CA SER A 273 2.32 0.01 -24.22
C SER A 273 2.89 0.97 -23.17
N LEU A 274 2.10 2.00 -22.82
CA LEU A 274 2.50 2.94 -21.77
C LEU A 274 2.71 2.25 -20.42
N PHE A 275 1.92 1.22 -20.11
CA PHE A 275 2.06 0.41 -18.90
C PHE A 275 3.46 -0.21 -18.79
N VAL A 276 3.92 -0.91 -19.85
CA VAL A 276 5.24 -1.58 -19.85
C VAL A 276 6.38 -0.55 -19.72
N LYS A 277 6.26 0.60 -20.38
CA LYS A 277 7.23 1.70 -20.25
C LYS A 277 7.25 2.28 -18.84
N GLY A 278 6.06 2.47 -18.26
CA GLY A 278 5.87 2.94 -16.89
C GLY A 278 6.55 2.00 -15.90
N THR A 279 6.26 0.70 -15.97
CA THR A 279 6.83 -0.32 -15.08
C THR A 279 8.36 -0.36 -15.20
N ASP A 280 8.92 -0.41 -16.41
CA ASP A 280 10.37 -0.41 -16.62
C ASP A 280 11.03 0.87 -16.09
N SER A 281 10.39 2.02 -16.32
CA SER A 281 10.87 3.31 -15.84
C SER A 281 10.80 3.40 -14.31
N MET A 282 9.70 2.97 -13.70
CA MET A 282 9.52 2.95 -12.25
C MET A 282 10.59 2.08 -11.59
N ILE A 283 10.74 0.82 -12.02
CA ILE A 283 11.72 -0.11 -11.45
C ILE A 283 13.13 0.46 -11.56
N ARG A 284 13.48 1.12 -12.67
CA ARG A 284 14.77 1.80 -12.82
C ARG A 284 14.96 2.93 -11.80
N HIS A 285 13.92 3.73 -11.55
CA HIS A 285 13.99 4.81 -10.55
C HIS A 285 14.06 4.25 -9.12
N LEU A 286 13.32 3.16 -8.84
CA LEU A 286 13.41 2.43 -7.57
C LEU A 286 14.83 1.93 -7.33
N ARG A 287 15.46 1.28 -8.32
CA ARG A 287 16.84 0.80 -8.21
C ARG A 287 17.79 1.93 -7.81
N ARG A 288 17.72 3.06 -8.52
CA ARG A 288 18.55 4.25 -8.24
C ARG A 288 18.31 4.81 -6.84
N ALA A 289 17.06 4.82 -6.38
CA ALA A 289 16.73 5.29 -5.04
C ALA A 289 17.34 4.37 -3.96
N PHE A 290 17.24 3.05 -4.12
CA PHE A 290 17.87 2.09 -3.21
C PHE A 290 19.39 2.17 -3.23
N GLU A 291 20.03 2.31 -4.40
CA GLU A 291 21.49 2.47 -4.52
C GLU A 291 21.99 3.74 -3.83
N LYS A 292 21.29 4.87 -4.02
CA LYS A 292 21.66 6.14 -3.38
C LYS A 292 21.53 6.06 -1.86
N ASN A 293 20.44 5.48 -1.35
CA ASN A 293 20.25 5.30 0.08
C ASN A 293 21.30 4.36 0.69
N LEU A 294 21.71 3.30 -0.02
CA LEU A 294 22.78 2.41 0.41
C LEU A 294 24.13 3.15 0.49
N GLN A 295 24.44 4.00 -0.49
CA GLN A 295 25.65 4.83 -0.47
C GLN A 295 25.65 5.83 0.69
N GLU A 296 24.53 6.54 0.90
CA GLU A 296 24.37 7.47 2.03
C GLU A 296 24.50 6.74 3.38
N LEU A 297 23.88 5.56 3.51
CA LEU A 297 24.02 4.70 4.69
C LEU A 297 25.48 4.26 4.88
N MET A 298 26.19 3.82 3.84
CA MET A 298 27.60 3.42 3.91
C MET A 298 28.52 4.57 4.35
N HIS A 299 28.17 5.83 4.04
CA HIS A 299 28.90 7.00 4.55
C HIS A 299 28.57 7.33 6.02
N ILE A 300 27.37 6.99 6.48
CA ILE A 300 26.91 7.21 7.86
C ILE A 300 27.38 6.09 8.81
N PHE A 301 27.55 4.87 8.30
CA PHE A 301 27.86 3.67 9.08
C PHE A 301 29.13 3.78 9.95
N PRO A 302 30.26 4.35 9.52
CA PRO A 302 31.41 4.52 10.41
C PRO A 302 31.07 5.41 11.62
N THR A 303 30.27 6.45 11.40
CA THR A 303 30.00 7.49 12.39
C THR A 303 28.95 7.05 13.42
N VAL A 304 27.89 6.38 12.98
CA VAL A 304 26.80 5.94 13.85
C VAL A 304 27.16 4.69 14.64
N LEU A 305 27.95 3.75 14.08
CA LEU A 305 28.42 2.60 14.85
C LEU A 305 29.36 3.04 15.98
N ILE A 306 30.28 3.96 15.70
CA ILE A 306 31.20 4.50 16.72
C ILE A 306 30.43 5.27 17.79
N ALA A 307 29.48 6.13 17.42
CA ALA A 307 28.68 6.89 18.38
C ALA A 307 27.79 5.99 19.25
N THR A 308 27.17 4.97 18.65
CA THR A 308 26.29 4.03 19.36
C THR A 308 27.10 3.10 20.27
N PHE A 309 28.25 2.60 19.80
CA PHE A 309 29.16 1.79 20.60
C PHE A 309 29.70 2.59 21.79
N ASN A 310 30.15 3.83 21.58
CA ASN A 310 30.62 4.71 22.66
C ASN A 310 29.51 5.05 23.66
N ARG A 311 28.27 5.23 23.20
CA ARG A 311 27.12 5.50 24.07
C ARG A 311 26.76 4.27 24.92
N ILE A 312 26.72 3.08 24.33
CA ILE A 312 26.47 1.83 25.06
C ILE A 312 27.59 1.57 26.07
N HIS A 313 28.85 1.80 25.68
CA HIS A 313 29.99 1.61 26.56
C HIS A 313 29.99 2.59 27.73
N ARG A 314 29.55 3.85 27.51
CA ARG A 314 29.39 4.86 28.56
C ARG A 314 28.26 4.49 29.53
N LEU A 315 27.09 4.11 29.01
CA LEU A 315 25.93 3.69 29.84
C LEU A 315 26.22 2.43 30.66
N ASN A 316 26.97 1.47 30.11
CA ASN A 316 27.38 0.27 30.83
C ASN A 316 28.38 0.58 31.95
N ASN A 317 29.33 1.49 31.71
CA ASN A 317 30.27 1.93 32.75
C ASN A 317 29.57 2.74 33.86
N GLU A 318 28.59 3.57 33.52
CA GLU A 318 27.78 4.30 34.50
C GLU A 318 26.91 3.36 35.35
N ARG A 319 26.29 2.34 34.74
CA ARG A 319 25.57 1.28 35.47
C ARG A 319 26.48 0.53 36.46
N LEU A 320 27.64 0.08 35.99
CA LEU A 320 28.61 -0.64 36.83
C LEU A 320 29.11 0.21 38.00
N ASN A 321 29.31 1.51 37.80
CA ASN A 321 29.72 2.42 38.87
C ASN A 321 28.59 2.72 39.87
N ASN A 322 27.33 2.75 39.42
CA ASN A 322 26.17 2.96 40.29
C ASN A 322 25.76 1.71 41.09
N GLU A 323 26.06 0.51 40.60
CA GLU A 323 25.76 -0.75 41.31
C GLU A 323 26.79 -1.11 42.39
N ARG A 324 28.04 -0.62 42.28
CA ARG A 324 29.10 -0.84 43.28
C ARG A 324 28.69 -0.43 44.72
N PRO A 325 28.19 0.80 44.98
CA PRO A 325 27.82 1.20 46.35
C PRO A 325 26.59 0.47 46.89
N ASN A 326 25.68 -0.03 46.03
CA ASN A 326 24.53 -0.82 46.47
C ASN A 326 24.93 -2.24 46.89
N ASN A 327 25.88 -2.86 46.17
CA ASN A 327 26.37 -4.19 46.53
C ASN A 327 27.22 -4.18 47.81
N GLU A 328 27.97 -3.12 48.07
CA GLU A 328 28.70 -2.95 49.34
C GLU A 328 27.75 -2.79 50.53
N ARG A 329 26.71 -1.95 50.41
CA ARG A 329 25.67 -1.81 51.45
C ARG A 329 24.92 -3.11 51.75
N LEU A 330 24.55 -3.87 50.71
CA LEU A 330 23.88 -5.16 50.87
C LEU A 330 24.76 -6.21 51.55
N ASN A 331 26.07 -6.16 51.34
CA ASN A 331 27.02 -7.03 52.01
C ASN A 331 27.21 -6.65 53.48
N ASP A 332 27.27 -5.36 53.81
CA ASP A 332 27.34 -4.88 55.20
C ASP A 332 26.07 -5.23 55.99
N GLU A 333 24.88 -5.08 55.39
CA GLU A 333 23.60 -5.49 56.00
C GLU A 333 23.53 -7.01 56.23
N ARG A 334 24.04 -7.82 55.30
CA ARG A 334 24.14 -9.28 55.48
C ARG A 334 25.07 -9.66 56.62
N LEU A 335 26.22 -9.00 56.74
CA LEU A 335 27.16 -9.23 57.83
C LEU A 335 26.56 -8.86 59.19
N ASN A 336 25.80 -7.77 59.24
CA ASN A 336 25.15 -7.29 60.46
C ASN A 336 23.99 -8.20 60.89
N ASN A 337 23.18 -8.69 59.94
CA ASN A 337 22.11 -9.65 60.20
C ASN A 337 22.63 -11.03 60.65
N GLN A 338 23.80 -11.47 60.16
CA GLN A 338 24.43 -12.70 60.65
C GLN A 338 24.89 -12.58 62.11
N ARG A 339 25.38 -11.41 62.54
CA ARG A 339 25.75 -11.16 63.95
C ARG A 339 24.52 -11.14 64.87
N LEU A 340 23.42 -10.55 64.43
CA LEU A 340 22.17 -10.47 65.21
C LEU A 340 21.48 -11.85 65.38
N ASN A 341 21.67 -12.77 64.43
CA ASN A 341 21.11 -14.13 64.51
C ASN A 341 21.93 -15.08 65.39
N THR A 342 23.19 -14.77 65.71
CA THR A 342 23.99 -15.55 66.67
C THR A 342 23.69 -15.23 68.13
N GLU A 343 22.88 -14.20 68.43
CA GLU A 343 22.64 -13.70 69.79
C GLU A 343 21.22 -13.98 70.36
N ARG A 344 20.41 -14.85 69.75
CA ARG A 344 19.07 -15.19 70.28
C ARG A 344 19.03 -16.59 70.94
N PRO A 345 18.72 -16.71 72.25
CA PRO A 345 18.45 -18.01 72.87
C PRO A 345 17.07 -18.57 72.50
N ASN A 346 17.03 -19.89 72.33
CA ASN A 346 15.86 -20.73 72.02
C ASN A 346 14.64 -20.46 72.92
N ASN A 347 13.48 -20.23 72.31
CA ASN A 347 12.17 -20.47 72.94
C ASN A 347 11.32 -21.36 72.03
N HIS A 348 11.49 -22.67 72.18
CA HIS A 348 10.49 -23.65 71.78
C HIS A 348 9.41 -23.70 72.86
N HIS A 349 8.22 -23.21 72.55
CA HIS A 349 6.91 -23.71 72.99
C HIS A 349 5.88 -22.58 72.82
N LEU A 350 4.90 -22.76 71.92
CA LEU A 350 3.47 -22.48 72.14
C LEU A 350 2.68 -22.70 70.83
N ASN A 351 1.77 -23.68 70.89
CA ASN A 351 0.47 -23.82 70.20
C ASN A 351 0.48 -23.95 68.66
N ASN A 352 0.41 -25.13 68.06
CA ASN A 352 -0.76 -26.04 67.98
C ASN A 352 -2.07 -25.52 68.60
N GLU A 353 -2.96 -24.99 67.76
CA GLU A 353 -4.39 -25.34 67.78
C GLU A 353 -5.16 -24.71 66.58
N ARG A 354 -6.05 -25.54 66.00
CA ARG A 354 -7.20 -25.24 65.08
C ARG A 354 -7.06 -25.48 63.57
N HIS A 355 -7.44 -26.70 63.19
CA HIS A 355 -8.23 -27.07 62.00
C HIS A 355 -9.57 -26.28 61.94
N GLN A 356 -10.24 -25.97 60.82
CA GLN A 356 -10.72 -26.79 59.68
C GLN A 356 -11.25 -25.87 58.52
N PRO A 357 -11.38 -26.34 57.25
CA PRO A 357 -11.81 -25.52 56.09
C PRO A 357 -13.28 -25.77 55.63
N LEU A 358 -13.91 -24.76 55.00
CA LEU A 358 -15.27 -24.81 54.41
C LEU A 358 -15.24 -25.08 52.88
N GLN A 359 -16.18 -25.91 52.41
CA GLN A 359 -16.45 -26.25 50.99
C GLN A 359 -17.70 -25.49 50.44
N PRO A 360 -17.89 -25.41 49.11
CA PRO A 360 -18.78 -24.46 48.43
C PRO A 360 -20.12 -25.07 47.95
N ASN A 361 -21.14 -24.23 47.74
CA ASN A 361 -22.43 -24.62 47.13
C ASN A 361 -22.62 -24.02 45.72
N ALA A 362 -23.23 -24.83 44.85
CA ALA A 362 -23.57 -24.57 43.46
C ALA A 362 -25.09 -24.29 43.28
N ALA A 363 -25.45 -23.55 42.22
CA ALA A 363 -26.79 -23.50 41.57
C ALA A 363 -26.63 -22.77 40.21
N THR A 364 -26.61 -23.48 39.06
CA THR A 364 -27.71 -23.88 38.13
C THR A 364 -28.16 -22.80 37.12
N PHE A 365 -28.14 -23.24 35.86
CA PHE A 365 -28.51 -22.58 34.59
C PHE A 365 -30.04 -22.50 34.36
N GLU A 366 -30.49 -21.50 33.60
CA GLU A 366 -31.70 -21.56 32.75
C GLU A 366 -31.48 -20.80 31.43
N ASP A 367 -31.88 -21.43 30.32
CA ASP A 367 -31.87 -20.94 28.94
C ASP A 367 -33.18 -20.22 28.58
N GLY A 368 -33.09 -19.14 27.79
CA GLY A 368 -34.24 -18.42 27.24
C GLY A 368 -33.99 -17.91 25.82
N LEU A 369 -34.67 -18.52 24.85
CA LEU A 369 -34.72 -18.15 23.42
C LEU A 369 -35.38 -16.79 23.19
N TYR A 370 -34.77 -15.95 22.33
CA TYR A 370 -35.45 -14.84 21.65
C TYR A 370 -35.09 -14.78 20.17
N THR A 371 -36.13 -14.85 19.34
CA THR A 371 -36.15 -14.66 17.89
C THR A 371 -35.95 -13.19 17.51
N GLN A 372 -35.12 -12.89 16.48
CA GLN A 372 -35.07 -11.57 15.84
C GLN A 372 -35.47 -11.66 14.35
N LYS A 373 -36.61 -11.05 14.02
CA LYS A 373 -36.81 -10.28 12.77
C LYS A 373 -36.09 -8.94 12.95
N VAL A 374 -35.47 -8.39 11.90
CA VAL A 374 -35.54 -6.97 11.45
C VAL A 374 -34.63 -6.79 10.21
N SER A 375 -35.20 -6.23 9.15
CA SER A 375 -34.60 -5.18 8.29
C SER A 375 -35.56 -3.97 8.47
N PRO A 376 -35.14 -2.68 8.43
CA PRO A 376 -34.44 -2.08 7.28
C PRO A 376 -33.50 -0.88 7.58
N THR A 377 -32.86 -0.37 6.51
CA THR A 377 -32.31 0.98 6.25
C THR A 377 -31.65 1.78 7.40
N VAL A 378 -30.38 2.15 7.22
CA VAL A 378 -29.79 3.32 7.92
C VAL A 378 -28.96 4.15 6.95
N ASP A 379 -29.43 5.38 6.77
CA ASP A 379 -28.78 6.56 6.23
C ASP A 379 -27.82 7.10 7.31
N ILE A 380 -26.54 7.35 7.00
CA ILE A 380 -25.60 7.97 7.95
C ILE A 380 -24.87 9.12 7.26
N SER A 381 -25.45 10.30 7.43
CA SER A 381 -24.71 11.56 7.46
C SER A 381 -24.16 11.75 8.87
N TYR A 382 -22.84 11.87 9.02
CA TYR A 382 -22.26 12.49 10.21
C TYR A 382 -21.03 13.31 9.81
N TYR A 383 -21.20 14.63 9.95
CA TYR A 383 -20.13 15.60 10.16
C TYR A 383 -19.41 15.24 11.46
N ASP A 384 -18.07 15.28 11.45
CA ASP A 384 -17.30 15.39 12.69
C ASP A 384 -16.31 16.56 12.56
N HIS A 385 -16.63 17.62 13.31
CA HIS A 385 -15.73 18.70 13.67
C HIS A 385 -15.15 18.34 15.03
N SER A 386 -13.90 17.89 15.08
CA SER A 386 -12.92 18.27 16.11
C SER A 386 -11.68 17.39 15.98
N LEU A 387 -10.52 18.03 15.83
CA LEU A 387 -9.32 17.83 16.65
C LEU A 387 -8.17 18.57 15.95
N ASN A 388 -7.95 19.78 16.46
CA ASN A 388 -6.74 20.58 16.27
C ASN A 388 -5.56 19.95 17.02
N ASP A 389 -4.38 20.33 16.54
CA ASP A 389 -3.10 20.43 17.26
C ASP A 389 -2.44 19.14 17.74
N PHE A 390 -1.50 18.64 16.93
CA PHE A 390 -0.24 18.08 17.42
C PHE A 390 0.88 18.36 16.39
N GLU A 391 1.57 19.49 16.57
CA GLU A 391 2.96 19.67 16.13
C GLU A 391 3.88 19.11 17.21
N VAL A 392 4.84 18.25 16.85
CA VAL A 392 6.10 18.04 17.59
C VAL A 392 7.11 17.33 16.68
N PRO A 393 8.43 17.40 16.96
CA PRO A 393 9.37 18.50 16.74
C PRO A 393 10.29 18.30 15.52
#